data_AF-A0AB36HRJ0-F1
#
_entry.id   AF-A0AB36HRJ0-F1
#
_cell.length_a   1.000
_cell.length_b   1.000
_cell.length_c   1.000
_cell.angle_alpha   90.00
_cell.angle_beta   90.00
_cell.angle_gamma   90.00
#
_symmetry.space_group_name_H-M   'P 1'
#
loop_
_entity.id
_entity.type
_entity.pdbx_description
1 polymer ?
#
loop_
_entity_poly.entity_id
_entity_poly.type
_entity_poly.pdbx_seq_one_letter_code
_entity_poly.pdbx_strand_id
1 'polypeptide(L)'
;MDTILLEQLDPKSLLSLARAYEEFAKKARSRAAEIEMREQSLIDINHRLKSLHGIGPDMADLLNQYEYKYVQKKLAHHYKTPPETIDYYWKKYLRRRDAAAIDRRKRLVASLARRGLTNREIAQRTGLHEVSVCRILKPILRP
;
A
#
# COMPACT_ATOMS: atom_id res chain seq x y z
N MET A 1 0.95 27.81 37.57
CA MET A 1 0.89 27.50 39.01
C MET A 1 1.11 28.80 39.74
N ASP A 2 0.17 29.18 40.58
CA ASP A 2 0.30 30.39 41.40
C ASP A 2 1.39 30.19 42.44
N THR A 3 2.46 30.97 42.34
CA THR A 3 3.62 30.97 43.24
C THR A 3 3.23 31.15 44.72
N ILE A 4 2.11 31.82 44.96
CA ILE A 4 1.55 32.12 46.28
C ILE A 4 1.17 30.84 47.06
N LEU A 5 0.78 29.76 46.39
CA LEU A 5 0.41 28.49 47.04
C LEU A 5 1.62 27.62 47.39
N LEU A 6 2.75 27.81 46.71
CA LEU A 6 3.99 27.05 46.97
C LEU A 6 4.74 27.58 48.19
N GLU A 7 4.65 28.89 48.46
CA GLU A 7 5.28 29.54 49.61
C GLU A 7 4.64 29.17 50.96
N GLN A 8 3.42 28.61 50.95
CA GLN A 8 2.69 28.18 52.14
C GLN A 8 2.93 26.71 52.51
N LEU A 9 3.64 25.94 51.67
CA LEU A 9 3.91 24.53 51.92
C LEU A 9 5.16 24.36 52.77
N ASP A 10 5.10 23.43 53.72
CA ASP A 10 6.28 23.09 54.52
C ASP A 10 7.34 22.39 53.64
N PRO A 11 8.64 22.49 53.98
CA PRO A 11 9.73 21.97 53.16
C PRO A 11 9.61 20.49 52.80
N LYS A 12 8.98 19.65 53.65
CA LYS A 12 8.79 18.23 53.35
C LYS A 12 7.72 18.02 52.28
N SER A 13 6.65 18.80 52.30
CA SER A 13 5.61 18.78 51.27
C SER A 13 6.14 19.26 49.91
N LEU A 14 6.99 20.29 49.90
CA LEU A 14 7.68 20.75 48.68
C LEU A 14 8.61 19.67 48.10
N LEU A 15 9.38 18.98 48.95
CA LEU A 15 10.23 17.86 48.54
C LEU A 15 9.43 16.67 47.99
N SER A 16 8.29 16.36 48.62
CA SER A 16 7.38 15.30 48.16
C SER A 16 6.79 15.62 46.78
N LEU A 17 6.36 16.88 46.59
CA LEU A 17 5.83 17.37 45.34
C LEU A 17 6.88 17.32 44.23
N ALA A 18 8.10 17.78 44.51
CA ALA A 18 9.22 17.72 43.55
C ALA A 18 9.51 16.28 43.10
N ARG A 19 9.57 15.31 44.04
CA ARG A 19 9.75 13.89 43.72
C ARG A 19 8.60 13.32 42.90
N ALA A 20 7.36 13.70 43.20
CA ALA A 20 6.20 13.28 42.42
C ALA A 20 6.25 13.82 40.98
N TYR A 21 6.69 15.05 40.80
CA TYR A 21 6.92 15.64 39.48
C TYR A 21 8.06 14.96 38.72
N GLU A 22 9.17 14.65 39.38
CA GLU A 22 10.28 13.91 38.77
C GLU A 22 9.83 12.52 38.30
N GLU A 23 9.08 11.79 39.13
CA GLU A 23 8.51 10.50 38.76
C GLU A 23 7.52 10.60 37.60
N PHE A 24 6.67 11.63 37.59
CA PHE A 24 5.76 11.89 36.48
C PHE A 24 6.51 12.22 35.18
N ALA A 25 7.51 13.11 35.24
CA ALA A 25 8.33 13.48 34.09
C ALA A 25 9.11 12.26 33.55
N LYS A 26 9.63 11.41 34.44
CA LYS A 26 10.30 10.15 34.06
C LYS A 26 9.36 9.20 33.33
N LYS A 27 8.13 9.01 33.84
CA LYS A 27 7.09 8.20 33.18
C LYS A 27 6.64 8.81 31.85
N ALA A 28 6.57 10.13 31.74
CA ALA A 28 6.23 10.80 30.49
C ALA A 28 7.31 10.58 29.42
N ARG A 29 8.60 10.71 29.80
CA ARG A 29 9.74 10.43 28.91
C ARG A 29 9.80 8.96 28.48
N SER A 30 9.55 8.02 29.39
CA SER A 30 9.55 6.60 29.03
C SER A 30 8.43 6.26 28.05
N ARG A 31 7.22 6.80 28.26
CA ARG A 31 6.11 6.65 27.31
C ARG A 31 6.41 7.28 25.95
N ALA A 32 7.05 8.46 25.92
CA ALA A 32 7.46 9.09 24.67
C ALA A 32 8.45 8.21 23.90
N ALA A 33 9.45 7.64 24.57
CA ALA A 33 10.41 6.72 23.97
C ALA A 33 9.74 5.42 23.45
N GLU A 34 8.78 4.86 24.19
CA GLU A 34 8.01 3.69 23.73
C GLU A 34 7.20 3.99 22.45
N ILE A 35 6.58 5.18 22.37
CA ILE A 35 5.85 5.63 21.19
C ILE A 35 6.81 5.77 20.00
N GLU A 36 7.95 6.43 20.19
CA GLU A 36 8.96 6.61 19.15
C GLU A 36 9.48 5.26 18.62
N MET A 37 9.80 4.30 19.51
CA MET A 37 10.20 2.94 19.10
C MET A 37 9.13 2.23 18.29
N ARG A 38 7.85 2.40 18.67
CA ARG A 38 6.72 1.83 17.95
C ARG A 38 6.55 2.46 16.57
N GLU A 39 6.68 3.78 16.47
CA GLU A 39 6.62 4.50 15.19
C GLU A 39 7.74 4.05 14.26
N GLN A 40 8.97 3.93 14.77
CA GLN A 40 10.11 3.44 14.00
C GLN A 40 9.87 2.02 13.48
N SER A 41 9.32 1.13 14.33
CA SER A 41 8.96 -0.23 13.93
C SER A 41 7.92 -0.26 12.82
N LEU A 42 6.93 0.64 12.85
CA LEU A 42 5.92 0.75 11.78
C LEU A 42 6.52 1.26 10.47
N ILE A 43 7.46 2.20 10.54
CA ILE A 43 8.20 2.69 9.36
C ILE A 43 8.97 1.54 8.71
N ASP A 44 9.68 0.74 9.50
CA ASP A 44 10.46 -0.41 9.01
C ASP A 44 9.56 -1.48 8.37
N ILE A 45 8.42 -1.79 8.99
CA ILE A 45 7.41 -2.70 8.44
C ILE A 45 6.90 -2.17 7.10
N ASN A 46 6.57 -0.88 7.02
CA ASN A 46 6.07 -0.26 5.79
C ASN A 46 7.13 -0.28 4.68
N HIS A 47 8.39 0.00 5.02
CA HIS A 47 9.50 -0.10 4.07
C HIS A 47 9.64 -1.53 3.52
N ARG A 48 9.55 -2.54 4.39
CA ARG A 48 9.57 -3.94 3.98
C ARG A 48 8.38 -4.33 3.11
N LEU A 49 7.17 -3.82 3.41
CA LEU A 49 6.00 -4.08 2.56
C LEU A 49 6.14 -3.43 1.17
N LYS A 50 6.71 -2.21 1.11
CA LYS A 50 6.97 -1.53 -0.15
C LYS A 50 7.97 -2.27 -1.03
N SER A 51 9.03 -2.84 -0.44
CA SER A 51 10.00 -3.61 -1.23
C SER A 51 9.38 -4.86 -1.85
N LEU A 52 8.46 -5.54 -1.16
CA LEU A 52 7.76 -6.72 -1.71
C LEU A 52 6.88 -6.39 -2.93
N HIS A 53 6.48 -5.14 -3.13
CA HIS A 53 5.79 -4.75 -4.36
C HIS A 53 6.68 -4.83 -5.61
N GLY A 54 8.01 -4.85 -5.45
CA GLY A 54 8.99 -5.07 -6.53
C GLY A 54 9.01 -6.51 -7.08
N ILE A 55 8.49 -7.49 -6.33
CA ILE A 55 8.47 -8.90 -6.75
C ILE A 55 7.76 -9.10 -8.09
N GLY A 56 6.65 -8.38 -8.32
CA GLY A 56 5.84 -8.54 -9.54
C GLY A 56 6.61 -8.22 -10.83
N PRO A 57 7.18 -7.01 -10.95
CA PRO A 57 8.09 -6.64 -12.04
C PRO A 57 9.27 -7.61 -12.18
N ASP A 58 10.01 -7.90 -11.11
CA ASP A 58 11.18 -8.78 -11.17
C ASP A 58 10.85 -10.19 -11.66
N MET A 59 9.70 -10.72 -11.23
CA MET A 59 9.19 -12.00 -11.68
C MET A 59 8.87 -11.97 -13.18
N ALA A 60 8.24 -10.89 -13.68
CA ALA A 60 7.94 -10.75 -15.10
C ALA A 60 9.20 -10.70 -15.96
N ASP A 61 10.24 -9.99 -15.51
CA ASP A 61 11.49 -9.84 -16.23
C ASP A 61 12.25 -11.18 -16.32
N LEU A 62 12.34 -11.90 -15.21
CA LEU A 62 13.05 -13.18 -15.13
C LEU A 62 12.31 -14.32 -15.82
N LEU A 63 10.97 -14.31 -15.83
CA LEU A 63 10.16 -15.32 -16.51
C LEU A 63 10.30 -15.29 -18.04
N ASN A 64 10.86 -14.22 -18.61
CA ASN A 64 11.19 -14.19 -20.04
C ASN A 64 12.38 -15.10 -20.40
N GLN A 65 13.19 -15.47 -19.41
CA GLN A 65 14.46 -16.17 -19.62
C GLN A 65 14.53 -17.52 -18.90
N TYR A 66 13.79 -17.68 -17.80
CA TYR A 66 13.89 -18.83 -16.91
C TYR A 66 12.53 -19.41 -16.53
N GLU A 67 12.53 -20.69 -16.13
CA GLU A 67 11.34 -21.38 -15.66
C GLU A 67 10.82 -20.86 -14.31
N TYR A 68 9.50 -20.91 -14.14
CA TYR A 68 8.80 -20.38 -12.96
C TYR A 68 9.37 -20.86 -11.62
N LYS A 69 9.58 -22.16 -11.44
CA LYS A 69 10.07 -22.73 -10.17
C LYS A 69 11.45 -22.20 -9.79
N TYR A 70 12.32 -22.01 -10.79
CA TYR A 70 13.65 -21.46 -10.58
C TYR A 70 13.56 -19.98 -10.16
N VAL A 71 12.78 -19.18 -10.90
CA VAL A 71 12.60 -17.75 -10.61
C VAL A 71 11.99 -17.55 -9.22
N GLN A 72 10.95 -18.32 -8.87
CA GLN A 72 10.31 -18.26 -7.56
C GLN A 72 11.33 -18.50 -6.43
N LYS A 73 12.15 -19.56 -6.55
CA LYS A 73 13.18 -19.88 -5.56
C LYS A 73 14.25 -18.78 -5.47
N LYS A 74 14.67 -18.23 -6.61
CA LYS A 74 15.65 -17.15 -6.69
C LYS A 74 15.15 -15.87 -6.01
N LEU A 75 13.91 -15.47 -6.29
CA LEU A 75 13.30 -14.28 -5.68
C LEU A 75 13.00 -14.49 -4.19
N ALA A 76 12.55 -15.67 -3.79
CA ALA A 76 12.36 -16.02 -2.37
C ALA A 76 13.66 -15.82 -1.57
N HIS A 77 14.80 -16.24 -2.12
CA HIS A 77 16.10 -16.00 -1.52
C HIS A 77 16.47 -14.50 -1.49
N HIS A 78 16.32 -13.80 -2.61
CA HIS A 78 16.67 -12.37 -2.73
C HIS A 78 15.88 -11.49 -1.74
N TYR A 79 14.56 -11.70 -1.67
CA TYR A 79 13.66 -10.95 -0.80
C TYR A 79 13.64 -11.47 0.65
N LYS A 80 14.35 -12.59 0.93
CA LYS A 80 14.35 -13.28 2.23
C LYS A 80 12.92 -13.55 2.72
N THR A 81 12.09 -14.09 1.82
CA THR A 81 10.68 -14.41 2.09
C THR A 81 10.32 -15.81 1.63
N PRO A 82 9.27 -16.42 2.20
CA PRO A 82 8.76 -17.71 1.72
C PRO A 82 8.33 -17.67 0.25
N PRO A 83 8.48 -18.78 -0.51
CA PRO A 83 8.02 -18.89 -1.91
C PRO A 83 6.53 -18.53 -2.11
N GLU A 84 5.69 -18.80 -1.11
CA GLU A 84 4.26 -18.49 -1.11
C GLU A 84 4.00 -16.97 -1.14
N THR A 85 4.89 -16.20 -0.50
CA THR A 85 4.84 -14.74 -0.55
C THR A 85 5.14 -14.25 -1.95
N ILE A 86 6.13 -14.85 -2.63
CA ILE A 86 6.44 -14.54 -4.03
C ILE A 86 5.21 -14.79 -4.92
N ASP A 87 4.57 -15.95 -4.77
CA ASP A 87 3.37 -16.31 -5.54
C ASP A 87 2.21 -15.33 -5.29
N TYR A 88 2.01 -14.92 -4.04
CA TYR A 88 0.97 -13.94 -3.70
C TYR A 88 1.22 -12.61 -4.43
N TYR A 89 2.43 -12.07 -4.35
CA TYR A 89 2.76 -10.79 -4.99
C TYR A 89 2.78 -10.88 -6.51
N TRP A 90 3.18 -12.01 -7.08
CA TRP A 90 3.07 -12.27 -8.51
C TRP A 90 1.61 -12.27 -8.99
N LYS A 91 0.72 -13.03 -8.33
CA LYS A 91 -0.72 -13.04 -8.64
C LYS A 91 -1.34 -11.64 -8.49
N LYS A 92 -0.95 -10.90 -7.45
CA LYS A 92 -1.40 -9.52 -7.22
C LYS A 92 -0.94 -8.57 -8.34
N TYR A 93 0.28 -8.72 -8.82
CA TYR A 93 0.82 -7.97 -9.95
C TYR A 93 0.06 -8.26 -11.24
N LEU A 94 -0.17 -9.54 -11.57
CA LEU A 94 -0.95 -9.94 -12.74
C LEU A 94 -2.36 -9.34 -12.71
N ARG A 95 -3.07 -9.45 -11.57
CA ARG A 95 -4.41 -8.84 -11.41
C ARG A 95 -4.41 -7.34 -11.66
N ARG A 96 -3.40 -6.62 -11.17
CA ARG A 96 -3.26 -5.17 -11.39
C ARG A 96 -2.98 -4.85 -12.85
N ARG A 97 -2.10 -5.61 -13.50
CA ARG A 97 -1.76 -5.46 -14.92
C ARG A 97 -2.98 -5.73 -15.80
N ASP A 98 -3.74 -6.78 -15.52
CA ASP A 98 -4.96 -7.12 -16.24
C ASP A 98 -6.05 -6.06 -16.04
N ALA A 99 -6.26 -5.59 -14.81
CA ALA A 99 -7.17 -4.49 -14.52
C ALA A 99 -6.79 -3.22 -15.30
N ALA A 100 -5.50 -2.86 -15.33
CA ALA A 100 -5.02 -1.71 -16.09
C ALA A 100 -5.18 -1.88 -17.60
N ALA A 101 -5.04 -3.10 -18.14
CA ALA A 101 -5.30 -3.39 -19.54
C ALA A 101 -6.79 -3.29 -19.88
N ILE A 102 -7.66 -3.80 -19.00
CA ILE A 102 -9.12 -3.70 -19.11
C ILE A 102 -9.54 -2.22 -19.09
N ASP A 103 -9.02 -1.42 -18.17
CA ASP A 103 -9.37 -0.01 -18.07
C ASP A 103 -8.90 0.80 -19.28
N ARG A 104 -7.69 0.53 -19.79
CA ARG A 104 -7.21 1.12 -21.05
C ARG A 104 -8.15 0.79 -22.20
N ARG A 105 -8.58 -0.47 -22.30
CA ARG A 105 -9.54 -0.92 -23.32
C ARG A 105 -10.90 -0.24 -23.18
N LYS A 106 -11.44 -0.11 -21.96
CA LYS A 106 -12.69 0.61 -21.69
C LYS A 106 -12.60 2.07 -22.12
N ARG A 107 -11.50 2.76 -21.81
CA ARG A 107 -11.26 4.15 -22.23
C ARG A 107 -11.19 4.30 -23.75
N LEU A 108 -10.52 3.37 -24.43
CA LEU A 108 -10.47 3.36 -25.89
C LEU A 108 -11.86 3.20 -26.50
N VAL A 109 -12.64 2.21 -26.02
CA VAL A 109 -14.02 1.99 -26.46
C VAL A 109 -14.89 3.22 -26.22
N ALA A 110 -14.83 3.83 -25.04
CA ALA A 110 -15.56 5.05 -24.72
C ALA A 110 -15.14 6.24 -25.60
N SER A 111 -13.83 6.39 -25.87
CA SER A 111 -13.32 7.44 -26.76
C SER A 111 -13.83 7.27 -28.19
N LEU A 112 -13.92 6.04 -28.71
CA LEU A 112 -14.44 5.79 -30.05
C LEU A 112 -15.95 6.05 -30.12
N ALA A 113 -16.70 5.67 -29.09
CA ALA A 113 -18.13 5.97 -29.01
C ALA A 113 -18.41 7.48 -28.98
N ARG A 114 -17.62 8.26 -28.23
CA ARG A 114 -17.72 9.74 -28.21
C ARG A 114 -17.43 10.39 -29.56
N ARG A 115 -16.65 9.73 -30.42
CA ARG A 115 -16.40 10.17 -31.80
C ARG A 115 -17.53 9.81 -32.77
N GLY A 116 -18.64 9.26 -32.26
CA GLY A 116 -19.82 8.91 -33.04
C GLY A 116 -19.76 7.54 -33.71
N LEU A 117 -18.78 6.69 -33.40
CA LEU A 117 -18.71 5.35 -33.98
C LEU A 117 -19.81 4.45 -33.42
N THR A 118 -20.36 3.61 -34.30
CA THR A 118 -21.30 2.56 -33.94
C THR A 118 -20.60 1.41 -33.20
N ASN A 119 -21.36 0.63 -32.43
CA ASN A 119 -20.81 -0.51 -31.69
C ASN A 119 -20.09 -1.51 -32.60
N ARG A 120 -20.61 -1.72 -33.82
CA ARG A 120 -20.03 -2.61 -34.84
C ARG A 120 -18.66 -2.10 -35.34
N GLU A 121 -18.51 -0.81 -35.57
CA GLU A 121 -17.24 -0.21 -36.01
C GLU A 121 -16.18 -0.24 -34.89
N ILE A 122 -16.61 0.01 -33.65
CA ILE A 122 -15.74 -0.09 -32.48
C ILE A 122 -15.26 -1.54 -32.28
N ALA A 123 -16.17 -2.51 -32.42
CA ALA A 123 -15.88 -3.93 -32.34
C ALA A 123 -14.79 -4.33 -33.34
N GLN A 124 -14.94 -3.92 -34.60
CA GLN A 124 -13.95 -4.16 -35.64
C GLN A 124 -12.59 -3.53 -35.33
N ARG A 125 -12.56 -2.27 -34.86
CA ARG A 125 -11.30 -1.56 -34.55
C ARG A 125 -10.58 -2.07 -33.30
N THR A 126 -11.31 -2.61 -32.34
CA THR A 126 -10.76 -3.06 -31.05
C THR A 126 -10.56 -4.57 -30.97
N GLY A 127 -10.99 -5.31 -32.00
CA GLY A 127 -10.99 -6.78 -32.00
C GLY A 127 -11.95 -7.39 -30.97
N LEU A 128 -12.96 -6.63 -30.54
CA LEU A 128 -13.94 -7.07 -29.55
C LEU A 128 -15.23 -7.53 -30.23
N HIS A 129 -15.96 -8.42 -29.58
CA HIS A 129 -17.33 -8.72 -29.99
C HIS A 129 -18.24 -7.51 -29.70
N GLU A 130 -19.23 -7.25 -30.57
CA GLU A 130 -20.14 -6.12 -30.44
C GLU A 130 -20.89 -6.10 -29.10
N VAL A 131 -21.30 -7.27 -28.61
CA VAL A 131 -21.91 -7.43 -27.27
C VAL A 131 -20.97 -6.97 -26.15
N SER A 132 -19.67 -7.20 -26.27
CA SER A 132 -18.67 -6.75 -25.28
C SER A 132 -18.52 -5.24 -25.31
N VAL A 133 -18.54 -4.62 -26.50
CA VAL A 133 -18.55 -3.16 -26.65
C VAL A 133 -19.79 -2.57 -25.98
N CYS A 134 -20.97 -3.14 -26.24
CA CYS A 134 -22.22 -2.72 -25.61
C CYS A 134 -22.16 -2.84 -24.07
N ARG A 135 -21.69 -3.96 -23.53
CA ARG A 135 -21.50 -4.16 -22.08
C ARG A 135 -20.54 -3.14 -21.46
N ILE A 136 -19.47 -2.78 -22.16
CA ILE A 136 -18.52 -1.75 -21.71
C ILE A 136 -19.16 -0.36 -21.70
N LEU A 137 -19.91 -0.01 -22.74
CA LEU A 137 -20.49 1.34 -22.90
C LEU A 137 -21.74 1.57 -22.04
N LYS A 138 -22.54 0.53 -21.79
CA LYS A 138 -23.81 0.62 -21.05
C LYS A 138 -23.70 1.36 -19.71
N PRO A 139 -22.74 1.06 -18.81
CA PRO A 139 -22.57 1.81 -17.56
C PRO A 139 -21.92 3.19 -17.72
N ILE A 140 -21.30 3.49 -18.88
CA ILE A 140 -20.59 4.76 -19.11
C ILE A 140 -21.53 5.80 -19.72
N LEU A 141 -22.44 5.38 -20.59
CA LEU A 141 -23.39 6.24 -21.30
C LEU A 141 -24.72 6.41 -20.54
N ARG A 142 -24.96 5.59 -19.52
CA ARG A 142 -26.10 5.70 -18.59
C ARG A 142 -25.55 5.60 -17.15
N PRO A 143 -25.02 6.71 -16.60
CA PRO A 143 -24.60 6.76 -15.20
C PRO A 143 -25.76 6.55 -14.23
#